data_AF-T0SL94-F1
#
_entry.id   AF-T0SL94-F1
#
_cell.length_a   1.000
_cell.length_b   1.000
_cell.length_c   1.000
_cell.angle_alpha   90.00
_cell.angle_beta   90.00
_cell.angle_gamma   90.00
#
_symmetry.space_group_name_H-M   'P 1'
#
loop_
_entity.id
_entity.type
_entity.pdbx_description
1 polymer ?
#
loop_
_entity_poly.entity_id
_entity_poly.type
_entity_poly.pdbx_seq_one_letter_code
_entity_poly.pdbx_strand_id
1 'polypeptide(L)'
;MKVCLFALLIPYVFFFRSVNASYRLIDSKLLLNQKIENSYDTSGDGKIDYVEVLVNNSLVEKKIDNDNDGEIEQIVKYLKNDPTGLVELRKYFLPKSKFPFLTEKFIKDLKNKNIKVISEFDDNADGIIERKQNKIIDLFAIKENCDPSLKGFSELNSFADSSLKVLQGKEKSLVIESYNIDAGCFNEKGRDWFLMRLTNAMTTGMSCLKDLADKNGRGAQKNYAGLDLLMKRNKIQLYCSQTDYDWHGTLAHATVSSDDEINGIKHPAISLNPNLASRLKSNGGDLEFERTLFHEQLHNLGFRHGHDIEYPYACEVCCFPRDEKDEVKNKACQICSGNYSDGNDINYVADISDYGALTYSRSIGKKTNISFLKNKIGDELGLAYLALNTSGYFDPAGVALAKKLDKRKELDSRTKEILQEALSNDSPKEHVDFEKTSNSVADIYLNLFADGDVVKAIENLESNLDVYKKDLSTVKVSDPESYIRNSLLSEINSVINIIWLEDYKGRTNMSQSEQEQLQTRAYNLSLEIEKIKGEN
;
A
#
# COMPACT_ATOMS: atom_id res chain seq x y z
N MET A 1 -79.62 19.20 -2.14
CA MET A 1 -78.34 19.94 -2.24
C MET A 1 -78.06 20.18 -3.72
N LYS A 2 -77.99 21.45 -4.12
CA LYS A 2 -77.59 21.94 -5.47
C LYS A 2 -76.14 21.47 -5.75
N VAL A 3 -75.67 21.16 -6.96
CA VAL A 3 -75.48 22.04 -8.13
C VAL A 3 -75.29 21.18 -9.40
N CYS A 4 -75.83 21.69 -10.52
CA CYS A 4 -75.67 21.26 -11.90
C CYS A 4 -74.62 22.13 -12.65
N LEU A 5 -73.88 21.47 -13.54
CA LEU A 5 -73.51 21.82 -14.94
C LEU A 5 -72.91 23.17 -15.40
N PHE A 6 -72.10 22.99 -16.47
CA PHE A 6 -71.78 23.82 -17.65
C PHE A 6 -70.42 24.56 -17.76
N ALA A 7 -69.53 23.91 -18.52
CA ALA A 7 -68.76 24.33 -19.70
C ALA A 7 -68.39 25.80 -19.97
N LEU A 8 -67.15 26.00 -20.45
CA LEU A 8 -66.86 26.82 -21.65
C LEU A 8 -65.46 26.52 -22.22
N LEU A 9 -65.45 26.05 -23.47
CA LEU A 9 -64.33 25.99 -24.41
C LEU A 9 -64.28 27.31 -25.20
N ILE A 10 -63.10 27.91 -25.36
CA ILE A 10 -62.79 28.86 -26.45
C ILE A 10 -61.35 28.59 -26.95
N PRO A 11 -61.11 28.54 -28.27
CA PRO A 11 -59.83 28.19 -28.87
C PRO A 11 -58.96 29.43 -29.11
N TYR A 12 -57.63 29.27 -29.05
CA TYR A 12 -56.69 30.23 -29.62
C TYR A 12 -55.84 29.56 -30.70
N VAL A 13 -56.20 29.87 -31.95
CA VAL A 13 -55.37 29.70 -33.15
C VAL A 13 -54.70 31.04 -33.39
N PHE A 14 -53.37 31.11 -33.35
CA PHE A 14 -52.64 32.20 -34.03
C PHE A 14 -51.26 31.73 -34.54
N PHE A 15 -51.18 31.68 -35.87
CA PHE A 15 -50.05 32.02 -36.74
C PHE A 15 -48.67 31.40 -36.52
N PHE A 16 -48.37 30.40 -37.37
CA PHE A 16 -47.02 30.14 -37.87
C PHE A 16 -46.49 31.37 -38.63
N ARG A 17 -45.41 31.97 -38.13
CA ARG A 17 -44.47 32.74 -38.94
C ARG A 17 -43.14 31.99 -38.94
N SER A 18 -42.80 31.42 -40.10
CA SER A 18 -41.48 30.89 -40.39
C SER A 18 -40.47 32.04 -40.41
N VAL A 19 -39.48 31.96 -39.53
CA VAL A 19 -38.23 32.72 -39.66
C VAL A 19 -37.13 31.68 -39.79
N ASN A 20 -36.63 31.53 -41.01
CA ASN A 20 -35.38 30.85 -41.30
C ASN A 20 -34.26 31.62 -40.58
N ALA A 21 -33.79 31.11 -39.44
CA ALA A 21 -32.54 31.50 -38.84
C ALA A 21 -31.54 30.36 -39.07
N SER A 22 -30.64 30.61 -40.01
CA SER A 22 -29.48 29.78 -40.33
C SER A 22 -28.63 29.59 -39.07
N TYR A 23 -28.56 28.38 -38.54
CA TYR A 23 -27.54 28.05 -37.54
C TYR A 23 -26.18 28.04 -38.24
N ARG A 24 -25.44 29.16 -38.11
CA ARG A 24 -23.99 29.14 -38.28
C ARG A 24 -23.42 28.27 -37.16
N LEU A 25 -22.66 27.24 -37.54
CA LEU A 25 -21.66 26.62 -36.69
C LEU A 25 -20.78 27.73 -36.10
N ILE A 26 -20.98 28.03 -34.83
CA ILE A 26 -20.02 28.79 -34.04
C ILE A 26 -18.99 27.78 -33.58
N ASP A 27 -17.75 28.03 -33.98
CA ASP A 27 -16.52 27.35 -33.58
C ASP A 27 -16.55 26.91 -32.10
N SER A 28 -16.46 25.60 -31.88
CA SER A 28 -16.33 24.96 -30.56
C SER A 28 -14.90 25.05 -30.03
N LYS A 29 -14.35 26.27 -29.97
CA LYS A 29 -13.06 26.57 -29.33
C LYS A 29 -13.21 27.72 -28.35
N LEU A 30 -13.67 27.39 -27.14
CA LEU A 30 -13.26 27.96 -25.83
C LEU A 30 -14.26 27.47 -24.77
N LEU A 31 -14.23 26.19 -24.42
CA LEU A 31 -14.72 25.78 -23.10
C LEU A 31 -13.60 26.14 -22.12
N LEU A 32 -13.77 27.25 -21.41
CA LEU A 32 -12.87 27.70 -20.34
C LEU A 32 -12.63 26.54 -19.38
N ASN A 33 -11.37 26.17 -19.15
CA ASN A 33 -10.96 25.20 -18.14
C ASN A 33 -11.43 25.68 -16.76
N GLN A 34 -12.54 25.16 -16.27
CA GLN A 34 -13.05 25.51 -14.95
C GLN A 34 -12.11 24.90 -13.91
N LYS A 35 -11.31 25.76 -13.25
CA LYS A 35 -10.46 25.41 -12.11
C LYS A 35 -11.27 25.59 -10.83
N ILE A 36 -11.37 24.56 -10.01
CA ILE A 36 -12.01 24.57 -8.69
C ILE A 36 -10.92 24.27 -7.66
N GLU A 37 -10.81 25.09 -6.62
CA GLU A 37 -9.88 24.87 -5.51
C GLU A 37 -10.68 24.67 -4.22
N ASN A 38 -10.57 23.48 -3.62
CA ASN A 38 -11.22 23.14 -2.35
C ASN A 38 -10.14 23.10 -1.28
N SER A 39 -10.37 23.77 -0.14
CA SER A 39 -9.48 23.71 1.02
C SER A 39 -10.19 23.05 2.19
N TYR A 40 -9.43 22.37 3.05
CA TYR A 40 -9.94 21.53 4.13
C TYR A 40 -9.10 21.71 5.40
N ASP A 41 -9.78 21.85 6.53
CA ASP A 41 -9.24 21.82 7.90
C ASP A 41 -9.61 20.44 8.48
N THR A 42 -8.67 19.50 8.43
CA THR A 42 -8.86 18.11 8.86
C THR A 42 -8.59 17.90 10.34
N SER A 43 -7.81 18.78 10.95
CA SER A 43 -7.43 18.76 12.35
C SER A 43 -8.46 19.50 13.23
N GLY A 44 -9.26 20.39 12.64
CA GLY A 44 -10.24 21.23 13.32
C GLY A 44 -9.62 22.41 14.06
N ASP A 45 -8.38 22.80 13.71
CA ASP A 45 -7.62 23.84 14.39
C ASP A 45 -7.82 25.24 13.78
N GLY A 46 -8.62 25.33 12.72
CA GLY A 46 -8.93 26.54 11.97
C GLY A 46 -7.95 26.86 10.84
N LYS A 47 -6.98 25.98 10.55
CA LYS A 47 -6.00 26.14 9.46
C LYS A 47 -6.30 25.20 8.29
N ILE A 48 -5.67 25.48 7.15
CA ILE A 48 -5.86 24.67 5.94
C ILE A 48 -4.84 23.54 5.98
N ASP A 49 -5.30 22.33 6.25
CA ASP A 49 -4.43 21.17 6.25
C ASP A 49 -4.28 20.55 4.85
N TYR A 50 -5.22 20.84 3.96
CA TYR A 50 -5.32 20.15 2.69
C TYR A 50 -6.01 21.02 1.64
N VAL A 51 -5.51 20.98 0.40
CA VAL A 51 -6.12 21.67 -0.75
C VAL A 51 -6.18 20.74 -1.95
N GLU A 52 -7.30 20.74 -2.65
CA GLU A 52 -7.49 20.06 -3.93
C GLU A 52 -7.75 21.07 -5.03
N VAL A 53 -7.11 20.88 -6.17
CA VAL A 53 -7.31 21.67 -7.37
C VAL A 53 -7.84 20.75 -8.46
N LEU A 54 -9.07 21.00 -8.90
CA LEU A 54 -9.72 20.28 -9.99
C LEU A 54 -9.75 21.16 -11.25
N VAL A 55 -9.53 20.54 -12.40
CA VAL A 55 -9.77 21.14 -13.73
C VAL A 55 -10.72 20.23 -14.49
N ASN A 56 -11.85 20.78 -14.94
CA ASN A 56 -12.89 20.02 -15.65
C ASN A 56 -13.34 18.77 -14.85
N ASN A 57 -13.60 18.94 -13.55
CA ASN A 57 -13.97 17.89 -12.59
C ASN A 57 -12.96 16.74 -12.41
N SER A 58 -11.75 16.87 -12.96
CA SER A 58 -10.62 15.96 -12.73
C SER A 58 -9.65 16.62 -11.75
N LEU A 59 -9.22 15.91 -10.71
CA LEU A 59 -8.17 16.39 -9.80
C LEU A 59 -6.86 16.54 -10.60
N VAL A 60 -6.22 17.70 -10.50
CA VAL A 60 -4.94 18.00 -11.17
C VAL A 60 -3.84 18.40 -10.21
N GLU A 61 -4.18 18.82 -8.99
CA GLU A 61 -3.19 19.13 -7.95
C GLU A 61 -3.78 18.89 -6.55
N LYS A 62 -2.99 18.36 -5.61
CA LYS A 62 -3.26 18.32 -4.15
C LYS A 62 -2.17 19.12 -3.45
N LYS A 63 -2.50 19.77 -2.34
CA LYS A 63 -1.56 20.40 -1.41
C LYS A 63 -1.84 19.85 -0.02
N ILE A 64 -0.84 19.42 0.74
CA ILE A 64 -1.02 18.79 2.05
C ILE A 64 -0.09 19.49 3.06
N ASP A 65 -0.66 19.89 4.19
CA ASP A 65 -0.03 20.20 5.47
C ASP A 65 0.02 18.90 6.29
N ASN A 66 1.22 18.39 6.56
CA ASN A 66 1.42 17.11 7.23
C ASN A 66 1.49 17.23 8.75
N ASP A 67 1.77 18.41 9.29
CA ASP A 67 1.93 18.67 10.73
C ASP A 67 0.87 19.61 11.33
N ASN A 68 -0.07 20.07 10.51
CA ASN A 68 -1.19 20.95 10.83
C ASN A 68 -0.70 22.32 11.38
N ASP A 69 0.44 22.82 10.89
CA ASP A 69 0.96 24.12 11.32
C ASP A 69 0.39 25.30 10.52
N GLY A 70 -0.32 25.02 9.41
CA GLY A 70 -0.92 25.95 8.46
C GLY A 70 -0.07 26.25 7.23
N GLU A 71 1.12 25.64 7.12
CA GLU A 71 1.98 25.66 5.94
C GLU A 71 1.76 24.38 5.10
N ILE A 72 2.07 24.42 3.80
CA ILE A 72 1.87 23.27 2.91
C ILE A 72 3.25 22.66 2.64
N GLU A 73 3.44 21.37 2.95
CA GLU A 73 4.71 20.64 2.75
C GLU A 73 4.74 19.78 1.48
N GLN A 74 3.57 19.45 0.93
CA GLN A 74 3.49 18.50 -0.19
C GLN A 74 2.53 18.99 -1.25
N ILE A 75 2.92 18.91 -2.54
CA ILE A 75 2.07 19.25 -3.69
C ILE A 75 2.07 18.11 -4.72
N VAL A 76 1.01 17.31 -4.77
CA VAL A 76 0.89 16.26 -5.79
C VAL A 76 0.26 16.84 -7.06
N LYS A 77 0.82 16.60 -8.25
CA LYS A 77 0.24 17.01 -9.54
C LYS A 77 -0.13 15.81 -10.41
N TYR A 78 -1.28 15.86 -11.05
CA TYR A 78 -1.77 14.78 -11.91
C TYR A 78 -1.74 15.24 -13.37
N LEU A 79 -0.97 14.55 -14.23
CA LEU A 79 -0.85 14.85 -15.64
C LEU A 79 -1.69 13.86 -16.45
N LYS A 80 -2.77 14.36 -17.08
CA LYS A 80 -3.62 13.53 -17.95
C LYS A 80 -3.09 13.58 -19.39
N ASN A 81 -2.87 12.40 -19.98
CA ASN A 81 -2.48 12.12 -21.38
C ASN A 81 -0.98 12.13 -21.70
N ASP A 82 -0.30 11.02 -21.48
CA ASP A 82 0.81 10.59 -22.34
C ASP A 82 0.32 9.40 -23.20
N PRO A 83 0.48 9.42 -24.54
CA PRO A 83 0.15 8.27 -25.40
C PRO A 83 0.88 6.96 -25.04
N THR A 84 1.90 6.99 -24.17
CA THR A 84 2.58 5.79 -23.67
C THR A 84 2.03 5.22 -22.35
N GLY A 85 1.06 5.88 -21.69
CA GLY A 85 0.47 5.42 -20.42
C GLY A 85 0.04 6.56 -19.48
N LEU A 86 -0.60 6.21 -18.36
CA LEU A 86 -0.94 7.17 -17.29
C LEU A 86 0.34 7.65 -16.58
N VAL A 87 0.41 8.96 -16.30
CA VAL A 87 1.55 9.62 -15.63
C VAL A 87 1.07 10.41 -14.41
N GLU A 88 1.39 9.93 -13.21
CA GLU A 88 1.22 10.68 -11.95
C GLU A 88 2.53 11.39 -11.60
N LEU A 89 2.49 12.65 -11.14
CA LEU A 89 3.66 13.46 -10.79
C LEU A 89 3.55 14.02 -9.37
N ARG A 90 4.10 13.34 -8.36
CA ARG A 90 4.15 13.88 -6.98
C ARG A 90 5.28 14.88 -6.88
N LYS A 91 5.07 16.05 -6.26
CA LYS A 91 6.14 16.98 -5.91
C LYS A 91 6.08 17.30 -4.42
N TYR A 92 7.22 17.30 -3.75
CA TYR A 92 7.33 17.70 -2.36
C TYR A 92 8.01 19.07 -2.32
N PHE A 93 7.42 20.05 -1.62
CA PHE A 93 7.89 21.45 -1.60
C PHE A 93 8.06 21.91 -0.17
N LEU A 94 9.25 22.38 0.18
CA LEU A 94 9.49 22.96 1.49
C LEU A 94 10.27 24.27 1.34
N PRO A 95 9.65 25.44 1.53
CA PRO A 95 10.37 26.71 1.61
C PRO A 95 11.21 26.86 2.89
N LYS A 96 10.95 26.04 3.93
CA LYS A 96 11.61 26.13 5.25
C LYS A 96 12.19 24.84 5.79
N SER A 97 11.94 23.69 5.18
CA SER A 97 12.50 22.43 5.71
C SER A 97 13.89 22.17 5.15
N LYS A 98 14.68 21.40 5.91
CA LYS A 98 15.99 20.89 5.50
C LYS A 98 15.89 19.63 4.62
N PHE A 99 14.73 19.33 4.03
CA PHE A 99 14.52 18.09 3.30
C PHE A 99 14.66 18.28 1.77
N PRO A 100 15.12 17.24 1.07
CA PRO A 100 15.31 17.25 -0.38
C PRO A 100 13.98 17.42 -1.13
N PHE A 101 13.99 18.17 -2.25
CA PHE A 101 12.89 18.21 -3.20
C PHE A 101 12.75 16.83 -3.86
N LEU A 102 11.57 16.22 -3.77
CA LEU A 102 11.29 14.94 -4.40
C LEU A 102 10.23 15.12 -5.48
N THR A 103 10.47 14.58 -6.67
CA THR A 103 9.50 14.46 -7.75
C THR A 103 9.33 12.99 -8.11
N GLU A 104 8.16 12.39 -7.88
CA GLU A 104 7.90 11.00 -8.28
C GLU A 104 6.98 10.94 -9.50
N LYS A 105 7.46 10.30 -10.58
CA LYS A 105 6.74 10.07 -11.83
C LYS A 105 6.38 8.58 -11.95
N PHE A 106 5.10 8.26 -11.91
CA PHE A 106 4.61 6.89 -12.08
C PHE A 106 4.27 6.64 -13.55
N ILE A 107 4.80 5.57 -14.14
CA ILE A 107 4.57 5.18 -15.53
C ILE A 107 4.05 3.74 -15.55
N LYS A 108 2.79 3.54 -15.96
CA LYS A 108 2.17 2.21 -16.04
C LYS A 108 2.55 1.51 -17.35
N ASP A 109 3.25 0.39 -17.28
CA ASP A 109 3.53 -0.49 -18.44
C ASP A 109 2.49 -1.60 -18.49
N LEU A 110 1.45 -1.36 -19.31
CA LEU A 110 0.33 -2.28 -19.48
C LEU A 110 0.73 -3.61 -20.13
N LYS A 111 1.85 -3.66 -20.85
CA LYS A 111 2.28 -4.86 -21.59
C LYS A 111 2.97 -5.86 -20.68
N ASN A 112 3.89 -5.38 -19.86
CA ASN A 112 4.67 -6.22 -18.95
C ASN A 112 4.01 -6.41 -17.60
N LYS A 113 2.80 -5.87 -17.45
CA LYS A 113 2.06 -5.88 -16.20
C LYS A 113 2.92 -5.33 -15.04
N ASN A 114 3.50 -4.15 -15.19
CA ASN A 114 4.26 -3.51 -14.11
C ASN A 114 4.09 -1.98 -14.11
N ILE A 115 4.46 -1.32 -13.02
CA ILE A 115 4.52 0.14 -12.91
C ILE A 115 5.97 0.53 -12.69
N LYS A 116 6.50 1.38 -13.58
CA LYS A 116 7.78 2.03 -13.39
C LYS A 116 7.56 3.36 -12.67
N VAL A 117 7.91 3.43 -11.39
CA VAL A 117 8.03 4.69 -10.65
C VAL A 117 9.40 5.28 -10.94
N ILE A 118 9.48 6.59 -11.12
CA ILE A 118 10.70 7.35 -11.35
C ILE A 118 10.74 8.47 -10.31
N SER A 119 11.56 8.34 -9.28
CA SER A 119 11.72 9.32 -8.20
C SER A 119 12.98 10.16 -8.46
N GLU A 120 12.82 11.47 -8.66
CA GLU A 120 13.88 12.46 -8.88
C GLU A 120 14.04 13.31 -7.62
N PHE A 121 15.26 13.41 -7.09
CA PHE A 121 15.59 14.13 -5.87
C PHE A 121 16.49 15.33 -6.22
N ASP A 122 16.07 16.51 -5.80
CA ASP A 122 16.81 17.78 -5.80
C ASP A 122 17.13 18.10 -4.33
N ASP A 123 18.26 17.58 -3.85
CA ASP A 123 18.60 17.53 -2.43
C ASP A 123 18.84 18.91 -1.80
N ASN A 124 19.12 19.92 -2.63
CA ASN A 124 19.51 21.25 -2.20
C ASN A 124 18.54 22.37 -2.64
N ALA A 125 17.45 22.03 -3.34
CA ALA A 125 16.45 22.95 -3.87
C ALA A 125 16.94 23.92 -4.94
N ASP A 126 18.02 23.64 -5.64
CA ASP A 126 18.60 24.54 -6.65
C ASP A 126 18.01 24.36 -8.06
N GLY A 127 17.12 23.38 -8.23
CA GLY A 127 16.49 23.01 -9.49
C GLY A 127 17.28 22.00 -10.32
N ILE A 128 18.41 21.51 -9.81
CA ILE A 128 19.23 20.44 -10.40
C ILE A 128 18.88 19.13 -9.68
N ILE A 129 18.57 18.09 -10.44
CA ILE A 129 18.30 16.76 -9.87
C ILE A 129 19.63 16.06 -9.57
N GLU A 130 19.97 15.85 -8.29
CA GLU A 130 21.16 15.07 -7.91
C GLU A 130 20.94 13.57 -8.01
N ARG A 131 19.74 13.07 -7.69
CA ARG A 131 19.48 11.63 -7.66
C ARG A 131 18.23 11.28 -8.43
N LYS A 132 18.31 10.20 -9.21
CA LYS A 132 17.17 9.61 -9.89
C LYS A 132 17.10 8.13 -9.58
N GLN A 133 15.93 7.69 -9.14
CA GLN A 133 15.64 6.30 -8.85
C GLN A 133 14.49 5.87 -9.75
N ASN A 134 14.55 4.66 -10.26
CA ASN A 134 13.38 4.02 -10.85
C ASN A 134 13.11 2.76 -10.06
N LYS A 135 11.85 2.49 -9.83
CA LYS A 135 11.36 1.30 -9.17
C LYS A 135 10.33 0.67 -10.08
N ILE A 136 10.59 -0.53 -10.59
CA ILE A 136 9.54 -1.30 -11.24
C ILE A 136 8.82 -2.10 -10.17
N ILE A 137 7.50 -1.97 -10.16
CA ILE A 137 6.60 -2.65 -9.24
C ILE A 137 5.79 -3.63 -10.08
N ASP A 138 5.81 -4.92 -9.75
CA ASP A 138 5.03 -5.95 -10.46
C ASP A 138 3.52 -5.76 -10.25
N LEU A 139 2.70 -5.88 -11.31
CA LEU A 139 1.23 -5.79 -11.18
C LEU A 139 0.62 -6.97 -10.41
N PHE A 140 1.35 -8.07 -10.18
CA PHE A 140 0.88 -9.09 -9.24
C PHE A 140 1.02 -8.65 -7.77
N ALA A 141 1.91 -7.70 -7.47
CA ALA A 141 1.96 -6.96 -6.21
C ALA A 141 1.17 -5.63 -6.26
N ILE A 142 0.65 -5.26 -7.43
CA ILE A 142 -0.21 -4.08 -7.65
C ILE A 142 -1.54 -4.55 -8.25
N LYS A 143 -2.39 -5.08 -7.38
CA LYS A 143 -3.79 -4.67 -7.41
C LYS A 143 -4.07 -3.44 -6.52
N GLU A 144 -3.02 -2.92 -5.90
CA GLU A 144 -3.01 -1.81 -4.97
C GLU A 144 -1.93 -0.86 -5.51
N ASN A 145 -2.15 0.35 -6.13
CA ASN A 145 -1.84 1.86 -5.93
C ASN A 145 -2.50 2.46 -7.16
N CYS A 146 -3.34 3.43 -6.88
CA CYS A 146 -3.14 4.88 -7.03
C CYS A 146 -3.85 5.51 -5.79
N ASP A 147 -3.95 6.82 -5.70
CA ASP A 147 -4.62 7.53 -4.59
C ASP A 147 -5.90 8.21 -5.14
N PRO A 148 -7.11 8.03 -4.56
CA PRO A 148 -8.34 8.66 -5.00
C PRO A 148 -8.88 9.72 -4.03
N SER A 149 -9.08 10.91 -4.60
CA SER A 149 -9.87 12.03 -4.11
C SER A 149 -11.25 11.65 -3.52
N LEU A 150 -11.60 12.32 -2.43
CA LEU A 150 -12.96 12.38 -1.90
C LEU A 150 -13.61 13.72 -2.28
N LYS A 151 -14.73 13.68 -3.01
CA LYS A 151 -15.50 14.88 -3.39
C LYS A 151 -16.54 15.27 -2.33
N GLY A 152 -16.39 16.49 -1.79
CA GLY A 152 -17.49 17.34 -1.31
C GLY A 152 -18.04 17.08 0.09
N PHE A 153 -17.96 18.07 0.98
CA PHE A 153 -19.06 18.61 1.79
C PHE A 153 -18.51 19.61 2.81
N SER A 154 -19.13 20.79 2.84
CA SER A 154 -19.24 21.65 4.01
C SER A 154 -20.40 21.15 4.88
N GLU A 155 -20.27 21.31 6.20
CA GLU A 155 -21.26 21.07 7.27
C GLU A 155 -21.10 19.77 8.07
N LEU A 156 -20.26 19.83 9.11
CA LEU A 156 -20.25 18.88 10.22
C LEU A 156 -20.00 19.63 11.53
N ASN A 157 -21.08 19.84 12.30
CA ASN A 157 -20.97 20.22 13.72
C ASN A 157 -22.06 19.55 14.60
N SER A 158 -22.68 18.45 14.18
CA SER A 158 -23.74 17.82 15.00
C SER A 158 -23.88 16.30 14.88
N PHE A 159 -22.79 15.53 14.81
CA PHE A 159 -22.87 14.09 14.52
C PHE A 159 -22.20 13.15 15.54
N ALA A 160 -21.75 13.65 16.68
CA ALA A 160 -21.26 12.78 17.76
C ALA A 160 -22.39 12.11 18.58
N ASP A 161 -23.63 12.59 18.48
CA ASP A 161 -24.75 12.13 19.34
C ASP A 161 -25.66 11.06 18.72
N SER A 162 -25.54 10.74 17.44
CA SER A 162 -26.46 9.83 16.72
C SER A 162 -26.00 8.36 16.70
N SER A 163 -24.71 8.07 16.90
CA SER A 163 -24.18 6.70 16.76
C SER A 163 -24.46 5.77 17.95
N LEU A 164 -25.01 6.28 19.06
CA LEU A 164 -25.27 5.51 20.29
C LEU A 164 -26.73 5.05 20.47
N LYS A 165 -27.64 5.37 19.53
CA LYS A 165 -29.07 4.99 19.60
C LYS A 165 -29.50 3.83 18.70
N VAL A 166 -28.57 3.17 18.00
CA VAL A 166 -28.89 2.20 16.93
C VAL A 166 -29.35 0.81 17.44
N LEU A 167 -29.35 0.54 18.75
CA LEU A 167 -29.85 -0.74 19.28
C LEU A 167 -31.37 -0.79 19.57
N GLN A 168 -32.15 0.24 19.19
CA GLN A 168 -33.60 0.23 19.41
C GLN A 168 -34.39 0.71 18.20
N GLY A 169 -34.33 -0.06 17.10
CA GLY A 169 -35.41 -0.19 16.12
C GLY A 169 -35.80 1.04 15.29
N LYS A 170 -35.53 0.94 13.98
CA LYS A 170 -36.05 1.78 12.86
C LYS A 170 -35.23 3.01 12.42
N GLU A 171 -33.91 3.00 12.60
CA GLU A 171 -33.03 3.79 11.72
C GLU A 171 -32.10 2.84 10.96
N LYS A 172 -32.06 2.99 9.63
CA LYS A 172 -31.05 2.33 8.81
C LYS A 172 -29.70 2.86 9.28
N SER A 173 -28.81 1.97 9.71
CA SER A 173 -27.43 2.34 10.07
C SER A 173 -26.78 3.06 8.89
N LEU A 174 -26.26 4.27 9.11
CA LEU A 174 -25.51 5.07 8.13
C LEU A 174 -24.41 4.25 7.44
N VAL A 175 -23.83 3.28 8.17
CA VAL A 175 -22.86 2.32 7.62
C VAL A 175 -23.47 1.60 6.41
N ILE A 176 -24.65 1.00 6.52
CA ILE A 176 -25.26 0.23 5.42
C ILE A 176 -25.57 1.12 4.21
N GLU A 177 -25.93 2.39 4.43
CA GLU A 177 -26.23 3.33 3.34
C GLU A 177 -24.98 3.76 2.56
N SER A 178 -23.80 3.58 3.15
CA SER A 178 -22.50 3.86 2.56
C SER A 178 -22.03 2.77 1.58
N TYR A 179 -22.74 1.63 1.49
CA TYR A 179 -22.35 0.51 0.63
C TYR A 179 -23.39 0.19 -0.46
N ASN A 180 -22.88 -0.14 -1.65
CA ASN A 180 -23.62 -0.88 -2.66
C ASN A 180 -23.16 -2.34 -2.63
N ILE A 181 -24.03 -3.23 -2.15
CA ILE A 181 -23.68 -4.61 -1.86
C ILE A 181 -24.23 -5.52 -2.95
N ASP A 182 -23.33 -6.26 -3.61
CA ASP A 182 -23.66 -7.30 -4.55
C ASP A 182 -24.55 -8.37 -3.90
N ALA A 183 -25.57 -8.84 -4.62
CA ALA A 183 -26.50 -9.84 -4.11
C ALA A 183 -25.79 -11.15 -3.74
N GLY A 184 -24.68 -11.46 -4.43
CA GLY A 184 -23.84 -12.62 -4.14
C GLY A 184 -23.33 -12.67 -2.69
N CYS A 185 -23.18 -11.51 -2.05
CA CYS A 185 -22.69 -11.41 -0.68
C CYS A 185 -23.64 -12.01 0.36
N PHE A 186 -24.91 -12.24 0.01
CA PHE A 186 -25.91 -12.78 0.93
C PHE A 186 -26.10 -14.29 0.82
N ASN A 187 -25.44 -14.97 -0.13
CA ASN A 187 -25.79 -16.33 -0.53
C ASN A 187 -25.52 -17.41 0.54
N GLU A 188 -24.49 -17.26 1.37
CA GLU A 188 -24.06 -18.35 2.28
C GLU A 188 -24.65 -18.27 3.69
N LYS A 189 -24.65 -17.08 4.29
CA LYS A 189 -25.06 -16.86 5.70
C LYS A 189 -26.32 -16.00 5.83
N GLY A 190 -26.87 -15.54 4.70
CA GLY A 190 -28.03 -14.66 4.65
C GLY A 190 -27.68 -13.18 4.83
N ARG A 191 -28.64 -12.34 4.47
CA ARG A 191 -28.52 -10.88 4.47
C ARG A 191 -28.25 -10.31 5.86
N ASP A 192 -28.99 -10.75 6.87
CA ASP A 192 -28.93 -10.16 8.21
C ASP A 192 -27.57 -10.40 8.86
N TRP A 193 -27.01 -11.60 8.72
CA TRP A 193 -25.67 -11.91 9.20
C TRP A 193 -24.63 -11.02 8.53
N PHE A 194 -24.67 -10.90 7.19
CA PHE A 194 -23.69 -10.10 6.45
C PHE A 194 -23.74 -8.62 6.85
N LEU A 195 -24.94 -8.03 6.88
CA LEU A 195 -25.12 -6.63 7.24
C LEU A 195 -24.73 -6.34 8.69
N MET A 196 -25.00 -7.28 9.61
CA MET A 196 -24.54 -7.19 10.99
C MET A 196 -23.00 -7.19 11.07
N ARG A 197 -22.33 -8.12 10.38
CA ARG A 197 -20.85 -8.19 10.40
C ARG A 197 -20.19 -6.99 9.74
N LEU A 198 -20.73 -6.51 8.62
CA LEU A 198 -20.29 -5.26 8.01
C LEU A 198 -20.43 -4.06 8.96
N THR A 199 -21.57 -3.98 9.64
CA THR A 199 -21.82 -2.90 10.63
C THR A 199 -20.84 -2.98 11.80
N ASN A 200 -20.57 -4.19 12.31
CA ASN A 200 -19.62 -4.40 13.40
C ASN A 200 -18.19 -4.04 12.98
N ALA A 201 -17.73 -4.50 11.83
CA ALA A 201 -16.40 -4.19 11.29
C ALA A 201 -16.18 -2.68 11.24
N MET A 202 -17.15 -1.94 10.70
CA MET A 202 -17.00 -0.48 10.58
C MET A 202 -17.16 0.23 11.92
N THR A 203 -18.13 -0.14 12.74
CA THR A 203 -18.36 0.55 14.02
C THR A 203 -17.20 0.33 14.99
N THR A 204 -16.74 -0.91 15.13
CA THR A 204 -15.60 -1.26 16.00
C THR A 204 -14.30 -0.64 15.50
N GLY A 205 -14.00 -0.79 14.21
CA GLY A 205 -12.78 -0.25 13.61
C GLY A 205 -12.70 1.28 13.70
N MET A 206 -13.81 1.98 13.38
CA MET A 206 -13.87 3.44 13.49
C MET A 206 -13.76 3.93 14.94
N SER A 207 -14.39 3.23 15.90
CA SER A 207 -14.26 3.56 17.33
C SER A 207 -12.82 3.38 17.80
N CYS A 208 -12.17 2.30 17.41
CA CYS A 208 -10.77 2.03 17.72
C CYS A 208 -9.83 3.12 17.17
N LEU A 209 -9.97 3.48 15.88
CA LEU A 209 -9.16 4.55 15.29
C LEU A 209 -9.37 5.89 16.01
N LYS A 210 -10.61 6.19 16.41
CA LYS A 210 -10.92 7.38 17.20
C LYS A 210 -10.23 7.34 18.56
N ASP A 211 -10.30 6.23 19.27
CA ASP A 211 -9.64 6.08 20.59
C ASP A 211 -8.11 6.22 20.49
N LEU A 212 -7.50 5.79 19.38
CA LEU A 212 -6.08 6.01 19.10
C LEU A 212 -5.78 7.47 18.75
N ALA A 213 -6.64 8.11 17.96
CA ALA A 213 -6.53 9.53 17.61
C ALA A 213 -6.59 10.42 18.85
N ASP A 214 -7.53 10.14 19.78
CA ASP A 214 -7.69 10.85 21.05
C ASP A 214 -6.45 10.70 21.98
N LYS A 215 -5.61 9.69 21.71
CA LYS A 215 -4.31 9.47 22.38
C LYS A 215 -3.13 10.07 21.59
N ASN A 216 -3.40 11.05 20.73
CA ASN A 216 -2.43 11.69 19.84
C ASN A 216 -1.85 10.76 18.76
N GLY A 217 -2.61 9.79 18.28
CA GLY A 217 -2.25 8.96 17.12
C GLY A 217 -2.57 9.67 15.80
N ARG A 218 -1.59 10.35 15.20
CA ARG A 218 -1.80 11.16 13.98
C ARG A 218 -2.23 10.33 12.77
N GLY A 219 -1.65 9.15 12.58
CA GLY A 219 -2.07 8.24 11.51
C GLY A 219 -3.46 7.67 11.74
N ALA A 220 -3.80 7.31 12.98
CA ALA A 220 -5.16 6.88 13.33
C ALA A 220 -6.19 8.00 13.11
N GLN A 221 -5.84 9.25 13.43
CA GLN A 221 -6.67 10.42 13.14
C GLN A 221 -6.90 10.59 11.63
N LYS A 222 -5.84 10.55 10.82
CA LYS A 222 -5.93 10.62 9.35
C LYS A 222 -6.79 9.49 8.78
N ASN A 223 -6.61 8.26 9.27
CA ASN A 223 -7.37 7.09 8.84
C ASN A 223 -8.85 7.18 9.23
N TYR A 224 -9.15 7.60 10.46
CA TYR A 224 -10.51 7.83 10.93
C TYR A 224 -11.22 8.88 10.06
N ALA A 225 -10.60 10.04 9.88
CA ALA A 225 -11.16 11.11 9.07
C ALA A 225 -11.36 10.67 7.61
N GLY A 226 -10.38 9.96 7.03
CA GLY A 226 -10.47 9.41 5.68
C GLY A 226 -11.62 8.43 5.51
N LEU A 227 -11.78 7.47 6.43
CA LEU A 227 -12.85 6.47 6.37
C LEU A 227 -14.23 7.07 6.58
N ASP A 228 -14.38 7.98 7.55
CA ASP A 228 -15.63 8.70 7.80
C ASP A 228 -16.07 9.46 6.54
N LEU A 229 -15.13 10.13 5.91
CA LEU A 229 -15.33 10.88 4.68
C LEU A 229 -15.70 9.96 3.51
N LEU A 230 -15.01 8.82 3.40
CA LEU A 230 -15.24 7.81 2.38
C LEU A 230 -16.66 7.25 2.44
N MET A 231 -17.10 6.86 3.64
CA MET A 231 -18.45 6.35 3.87
C MET A 231 -19.52 7.39 3.57
N LYS A 232 -19.31 8.66 3.93
CA LYS A 232 -20.28 9.74 3.68
C LYS A 232 -20.44 10.10 2.20
N ARG A 233 -19.35 10.05 1.42
CA ARG A 233 -19.31 10.57 0.04
C ARG A 233 -19.53 9.50 -1.01
N ASN A 234 -18.98 8.31 -0.79
CA ASN A 234 -18.91 7.28 -1.80
C ASN A 234 -19.76 6.09 -1.39
N LYS A 235 -20.52 5.56 -2.35
CA LYS A 235 -21.11 4.24 -2.18
C LYS A 235 -20.04 3.20 -2.50
N ILE A 236 -19.36 2.74 -1.45
CA ILE A 236 -18.34 1.70 -1.52
C ILE A 236 -18.99 0.43 -2.07
N GLN A 237 -18.42 -0.14 -3.11
CA GLN A 237 -18.98 -1.32 -3.76
C GLN A 237 -18.45 -2.58 -3.06
N LEU A 238 -19.34 -3.41 -2.53
CA LEU A 238 -18.96 -4.75 -2.03
C LEU A 238 -19.35 -5.78 -3.07
N TYR A 239 -18.38 -6.52 -3.57
CA TYR A 239 -18.56 -7.52 -4.61
C TYR A 239 -18.20 -8.92 -4.10
N CYS A 240 -19.10 -9.89 -4.23
CA CYS A 240 -18.85 -11.27 -3.77
C CYS A 240 -19.04 -12.31 -4.87
N SER A 241 -19.26 -11.86 -6.11
CA SER A 241 -19.48 -12.73 -7.26
C SER A 241 -18.26 -12.81 -8.20
N GLN A 242 -17.07 -12.38 -7.75
CA GLN A 242 -15.86 -12.44 -8.56
C GLN A 242 -15.30 -13.87 -8.62
N THR A 243 -15.43 -14.53 -9.77
CA THR A 243 -14.96 -15.91 -9.96
C THR A 243 -13.66 -16.01 -10.77
N ASP A 244 -13.23 -14.93 -11.41
CA ASP A 244 -12.07 -14.89 -12.31
C ASP A 244 -10.75 -14.51 -11.60
N TYR A 245 -10.80 -14.23 -10.30
CA TYR A 245 -9.64 -13.89 -9.48
C TYR A 245 -8.97 -15.13 -8.87
N ASP A 246 -7.65 -15.09 -8.74
CA ASP A 246 -6.92 -16.11 -7.99
C ASP A 246 -7.09 -15.91 -6.49
N TRP A 247 -8.01 -16.67 -5.92
CA TRP A 247 -8.37 -16.62 -4.51
C TRP A 247 -7.43 -17.45 -3.62
N HIS A 248 -6.36 -18.05 -4.15
CA HIS A 248 -5.42 -18.82 -3.35
C HIS A 248 -4.76 -17.92 -2.30
N GLY A 249 -4.88 -18.29 -1.01
CA GLY A 249 -4.38 -17.48 0.11
C GLY A 249 -5.08 -16.15 0.35
N THR A 250 -6.04 -15.74 -0.50
CA THR A 250 -6.66 -14.41 -0.43
C THR A 250 -8.11 -14.49 0.09
N LEU A 251 -8.42 -13.70 1.12
CA LEU A 251 -9.78 -13.61 1.69
C LEU A 251 -10.61 -12.51 1.05
N ALA A 252 -9.98 -11.39 0.73
CA ALA A 252 -10.55 -10.27 0.02
C ALA A 252 -9.43 -9.48 -0.68
N HIS A 253 -9.82 -8.56 -1.56
CA HIS A 253 -8.94 -7.50 -2.07
C HIS A 253 -9.78 -6.26 -2.35
N ALA A 254 -9.16 -5.09 -2.21
CA ALA A 254 -9.79 -3.81 -2.46
C ALA A 254 -9.10 -3.04 -3.59
N THR A 255 -9.86 -2.17 -4.24
CA THR A 255 -9.26 -1.08 -5.01
C THR A 255 -8.61 -0.12 -4.04
N VAL A 256 -7.43 0.36 -4.35
CA VAL A 256 -6.83 1.43 -3.54
C VAL A 256 -7.00 2.80 -4.20
N SER A 257 -7.50 2.86 -5.46
CA SER A 257 -7.46 4.08 -6.26
C SER A 257 -8.49 4.28 -7.35
N SER A 258 -8.64 5.52 -7.83
CA SER A 258 -9.60 5.89 -8.87
C SER A 258 -9.36 5.22 -10.22
N ASP A 259 -8.12 4.79 -10.48
CA ASP A 259 -7.72 4.10 -11.70
C ASP A 259 -7.79 2.57 -11.55
N ASP A 260 -7.99 2.08 -10.32
CA ASP A 260 -8.22 0.68 -10.05
C ASP A 260 -9.70 0.33 -10.26
N GLU A 261 -9.90 -0.87 -10.77
CA GLU A 261 -11.21 -1.47 -10.88
C GLU A 261 -11.16 -2.97 -10.57
N ILE A 262 -12.25 -3.46 -10.02
CA ILE A 262 -12.47 -4.89 -9.81
C ILE A 262 -13.58 -5.33 -10.74
N ASN A 263 -13.24 -6.06 -11.80
CA ASN A 263 -14.22 -6.55 -12.77
C ASN A 263 -15.11 -5.40 -13.33
N GLY A 264 -14.49 -4.27 -13.69
CA GLY A 264 -15.17 -3.05 -14.15
C GLY A 264 -15.81 -2.20 -13.06
N ILE A 265 -15.75 -2.62 -11.79
CA ILE A 265 -16.21 -1.86 -10.64
C ILE A 265 -15.11 -0.89 -10.21
N LYS A 266 -15.35 0.41 -10.40
CA LYS A 266 -14.39 1.45 -10.02
C LYS A 266 -14.31 1.61 -8.51
N HIS A 267 -13.16 2.09 -8.06
CA HIS A 267 -12.96 2.53 -6.68
C HIS A 267 -13.99 3.56 -6.20
N PRO A 268 -14.39 3.52 -4.91
CA PRO A 268 -13.98 2.53 -3.89
C PRO A 268 -14.76 1.22 -4.01
N ALA A 269 -14.03 0.10 -4.02
CA ALA A 269 -14.58 -1.23 -4.11
C ALA A 269 -13.76 -2.24 -3.29
N ILE A 270 -14.47 -3.22 -2.73
CA ILE A 270 -13.91 -4.38 -2.04
C ILE A 270 -14.54 -5.62 -2.68
N SER A 271 -13.71 -6.57 -3.06
CA SER A 271 -14.18 -7.88 -3.47
C SER A 271 -13.82 -8.92 -2.41
N LEU A 272 -14.85 -9.61 -1.93
CA LEU A 272 -14.71 -10.72 -0.99
C LEU A 272 -14.62 -12.02 -1.77
N ASN A 273 -13.83 -12.96 -1.27
CA ASN A 273 -13.76 -14.31 -1.81
C ASN A 273 -15.19 -14.91 -1.79
N PRO A 274 -15.74 -15.39 -2.91
CA PRO A 274 -17.10 -15.94 -2.95
C PRO A 274 -17.32 -17.10 -1.96
N ASN A 275 -16.24 -17.78 -1.58
CA ASN A 275 -16.25 -18.88 -0.61
C ASN A 275 -15.79 -18.44 0.80
N LEU A 276 -15.70 -17.13 1.08
CA LEU A 276 -15.18 -16.63 2.34
C LEU A 276 -16.00 -17.12 3.53
N ALA A 277 -17.32 -16.91 3.52
CA ALA A 277 -18.16 -17.25 4.66
C ALA A 277 -18.29 -18.79 4.87
N SER A 278 -18.05 -19.60 3.84
CA SER A 278 -18.00 -21.05 3.94
C SER A 278 -16.64 -21.56 4.43
N ARG A 279 -15.55 -20.82 4.17
CA ARG A 279 -14.22 -21.07 4.78
C ARG A 279 -14.19 -20.68 6.26
N LEU A 280 -14.95 -19.68 6.67
CA LEU A 280 -14.99 -19.14 8.03
C LEU A 280 -16.04 -19.84 8.94
N LYS A 281 -16.32 -21.14 8.73
CA LYS A 281 -17.35 -21.88 9.49
C LYS A 281 -16.98 -22.22 10.94
N SER A 282 -15.75 -21.98 11.38
CA SER A 282 -15.25 -22.29 12.74
C SER A 282 -15.49 -21.14 13.74
N ASN A 283 -15.39 -21.46 15.04
CA ASN A 283 -15.32 -20.45 16.10
C ASN A 283 -14.17 -19.47 15.79
N GLY A 284 -14.50 -18.18 15.66
CA GLY A 284 -13.55 -17.12 15.28
C GLY A 284 -13.66 -16.64 13.83
N GLY A 285 -14.41 -17.33 12.98
CA GLY A 285 -14.62 -16.93 11.59
C GLY A 285 -15.39 -15.62 11.42
N ASP A 286 -16.32 -15.33 12.33
CA ASP A 286 -17.04 -14.05 12.33
C ASP A 286 -16.10 -12.85 12.58
N LEU A 287 -15.14 -13.00 13.50
CA LEU A 287 -14.13 -11.97 13.78
C LEU A 287 -13.17 -11.81 12.61
N GLU A 288 -12.75 -12.92 11.97
CA GLU A 288 -11.90 -12.88 10.77
C GLU A 288 -12.56 -12.11 9.63
N PHE A 289 -13.87 -12.30 9.45
CA PHE A 289 -14.64 -11.61 8.44
C PHE A 289 -14.70 -10.10 8.73
N GLU A 290 -14.94 -9.72 9.99
CA GLU A 290 -14.95 -8.32 10.42
C GLU A 290 -13.57 -7.66 10.25
N ARG A 291 -12.50 -8.37 10.62
CA ARG A 291 -11.10 -8.00 10.40
C ARG A 291 -10.79 -7.71 8.94
N THR A 292 -11.08 -8.69 8.08
CA THR A 292 -10.88 -8.61 6.64
C THR A 292 -11.61 -7.38 6.07
N LEU A 293 -12.88 -7.19 6.40
CA LEU A 293 -13.64 -6.03 5.90
C LEU A 293 -13.01 -4.69 6.30
N PHE A 294 -12.56 -4.56 7.55
CA PHE A 294 -11.94 -3.33 8.01
C PHE A 294 -10.55 -3.09 7.37
N HIS A 295 -9.76 -4.16 7.23
CA HIS A 295 -8.48 -4.14 6.51
C HIS A 295 -8.65 -3.64 5.06
N GLU A 296 -9.58 -4.25 4.32
CA GLU A 296 -9.90 -3.84 2.95
C GLU A 296 -10.46 -2.41 2.85
N GLN A 297 -11.11 -1.96 3.91
CA GLN A 297 -11.61 -0.60 3.98
C GLN A 297 -10.47 0.42 4.10
N LEU A 298 -9.40 0.10 4.83
CA LEU A 298 -8.19 0.91 4.92
C LEU A 298 -7.45 0.97 3.57
N HIS A 299 -7.44 -0.12 2.80
CA HIS A 299 -6.92 -0.10 1.43
C HIS A 299 -7.63 0.93 0.55
N ASN A 300 -8.94 1.16 0.74
CA ASN A 300 -9.66 2.21 0.01
C ASN A 300 -9.24 3.66 0.40
N LEU A 301 -8.33 3.84 1.35
CA LEU A 301 -7.66 5.12 1.61
C LEU A 301 -6.37 5.31 0.82
N GLY A 302 -5.99 4.33 -0.01
CA GLY A 302 -4.77 4.38 -0.80
C GLY A 302 -3.58 3.64 -0.19
N PHE A 303 -3.72 3.02 0.99
CA PHE A 303 -2.63 2.25 1.61
C PHE A 303 -2.37 0.96 0.85
N ARG A 304 -1.09 0.67 0.58
CA ARG A 304 -0.67 -0.62 0.02
C ARG A 304 0.23 -1.41 0.95
N HIS A 305 0.23 -2.71 0.74
CA HIS A 305 1.26 -3.58 1.32
C HIS A 305 2.66 -3.31 0.77
N GLY A 306 3.65 -3.28 1.68
CA GLY A 306 5.08 -3.21 1.42
C GLY A 306 5.59 -1.89 0.86
N HIS A 307 4.74 -0.87 0.80
CA HIS A 307 5.06 0.43 0.21
C HIS A 307 4.83 1.57 1.18
N ASP A 308 3.70 1.54 1.88
CA ASP A 308 3.34 2.55 2.86
C ASP A 308 3.52 2.01 4.28
N ILE A 309 3.09 2.81 5.25
CA ILE A 309 2.87 2.28 6.60
C ILE A 309 1.79 1.20 6.50
N GLU A 310 2.08 0.01 7.03
CA GLU A 310 1.23 -1.19 6.99
C GLU A 310 0.02 -1.07 7.93
N TYR A 311 -0.73 0.02 7.79
CA TYR A 311 -1.96 0.29 8.53
C TYR A 311 -2.98 -0.82 8.39
N PRO A 312 -3.25 -1.42 7.20
CA PRO A 312 -4.28 -2.45 7.10
C PRO A 312 -4.05 -3.60 8.08
N TYR A 313 -2.89 -4.24 8.05
CA TYR A 313 -2.58 -5.35 8.97
C TYR A 313 -2.45 -4.91 10.43
N ALA A 314 -1.77 -3.78 10.69
CA ALA A 314 -1.56 -3.33 12.06
C ALA A 314 -2.86 -2.89 12.74
N CYS A 315 -3.71 -2.16 12.02
CA CYS A 315 -5.00 -1.71 12.54
C CYS A 315 -6.00 -2.85 12.65
N GLU A 316 -5.95 -3.84 11.76
CA GLU A 316 -6.72 -5.08 11.89
C GLU A 316 -6.44 -5.75 13.25
N VAL A 317 -5.17 -6.03 13.55
CA VAL A 317 -4.78 -6.68 14.82
C VAL A 317 -5.04 -5.79 16.03
N CYS A 318 -4.79 -4.48 15.93
CA CYS A 318 -5.04 -3.56 17.03
C CYS A 318 -6.53 -3.48 17.41
N CYS A 319 -7.40 -3.33 16.40
CA CYS A 319 -8.82 -3.05 16.61
C CYS A 319 -9.68 -4.31 16.77
N PHE A 320 -9.19 -5.46 16.29
CA PHE A 320 -9.88 -6.74 16.35
C PHE A 320 -8.96 -7.86 16.89
N PRO A 321 -8.43 -7.70 18.12
CA PRO A 321 -7.63 -8.73 18.74
C PRO A 321 -8.48 -9.98 18.97
N ARG A 322 -7.96 -11.14 18.57
CA ARG A 322 -8.53 -12.46 18.84
C ARG A 322 -7.95 -12.98 20.15
N ASP A 323 -6.75 -13.52 20.07
CA ASP A 323 -5.99 -14.17 21.14
C ASP A 323 -4.49 -13.84 21.04
N GLU A 324 -4.16 -12.81 20.25
CA GLU A 324 -2.79 -12.30 20.17
C GLU A 324 -2.31 -11.85 21.56
N LYS A 325 -1.04 -12.11 21.83
CA LYS A 325 -0.37 -11.65 23.05
C LYS A 325 -0.41 -10.12 23.15
N ASP A 326 -0.44 -9.59 24.36
CA ASP A 326 -0.44 -8.14 24.61
C ASP A 326 0.71 -7.42 23.89
N GLU A 327 1.88 -8.04 23.79
CA GLU A 327 3.04 -7.50 23.05
C GLU A 327 2.74 -7.29 21.54
N VAL A 328 2.11 -8.28 20.90
CA VAL A 328 1.69 -8.20 19.49
C VAL A 328 0.66 -7.09 19.32
N LYS A 329 -0.36 -7.05 20.19
CA LYS A 329 -1.41 -6.05 20.15
C LYS A 329 -0.86 -4.63 20.36
N ASN A 330 0.04 -4.46 21.32
CA ASN A 330 0.66 -3.17 21.61
C ASN A 330 1.48 -2.66 20.42
N LYS A 331 2.28 -3.53 19.79
CA LYS A 331 3.03 -3.17 18.59
C LYS A 331 2.12 -2.85 17.40
N ALA A 332 1.07 -3.65 17.20
CA ALA A 332 0.05 -3.37 16.18
C ALA A 332 -0.62 -2.01 16.40
N CYS A 333 -1.00 -1.69 17.64
CA CYS A 333 -1.61 -0.40 17.97
C CYS A 333 -0.64 0.78 17.87
N GLN A 334 0.65 0.58 18.15
CA GLN A 334 1.69 1.58 17.94
C GLN A 334 1.81 1.93 16.44
N ILE A 335 1.88 0.91 15.58
CA ILE A 335 1.90 1.11 14.12
C ILE A 335 0.60 1.77 13.64
N CYS A 336 -0.55 1.28 14.09
CA CYS A 336 -1.86 1.81 13.72
C CYS A 336 -2.07 3.26 14.16
N SER A 337 -1.50 3.66 15.30
CA SER A 337 -1.51 5.06 15.76
C SER A 337 -0.78 5.98 14.77
N GLY A 338 0.24 5.45 14.09
CA GLY A 338 0.85 6.09 12.93
C GLY A 338 1.57 7.39 13.23
N ASN A 339 2.32 7.42 14.32
CA ASN A 339 3.11 8.58 14.75
C ASN A 339 4.48 8.63 14.08
N TYR A 340 4.51 8.36 12.78
CA TYR A 340 5.72 8.32 11.95
C TYR A 340 5.68 9.43 10.92
N SER A 341 6.86 9.84 10.44
CA SER A 341 6.97 10.80 9.35
C SER A 341 6.52 10.21 8.00
N ASP A 342 7.02 9.02 7.67
CA ASP A 342 6.65 8.25 6.48
C ASP A 342 7.08 6.77 6.63
N GLY A 343 6.98 5.99 5.54
CA GLY A 343 7.42 4.59 5.49
C GLY A 343 8.95 4.37 5.57
N ASN A 344 9.75 5.43 5.54
CA ASN A 344 11.20 5.42 5.76
C ASN A 344 11.59 5.92 7.16
N ASP A 345 10.64 6.21 8.04
CA ASP A 345 10.94 6.53 9.43
C ASP A 345 11.57 5.31 10.12
N ILE A 346 12.76 5.47 10.70
CA ILE A 346 13.46 4.36 11.36
C ILE A 346 12.66 3.79 12.56
N ASN A 347 11.79 4.58 13.18
CA ASN A 347 10.91 4.08 14.24
C ASN A 347 9.80 3.20 13.66
N TYR A 348 9.28 3.53 12.47
CA TYR A 348 8.34 2.66 11.77
C TYR A 348 9.01 1.34 11.36
N VAL A 349 10.21 1.41 10.77
CA VAL A 349 11.02 0.24 10.38
C VAL A 349 11.29 -0.68 11.57
N ALA A 350 11.58 -0.10 12.74
CA ALA A 350 11.73 -0.83 13.98
C ALA A 350 10.43 -1.50 14.42
N ASP A 351 9.33 -0.74 14.52
CA ASP A 351 8.07 -1.27 15.03
C ASP A 351 7.48 -2.35 14.11
N ILE A 352 7.55 -2.18 12.80
CA ILE A 352 7.07 -3.19 11.84
C ILE A 352 7.96 -4.43 11.82
N SER A 353 9.26 -4.28 12.10
CA SER A 353 10.20 -5.39 12.25
C SER A 353 9.87 -6.22 13.48
N ASP A 354 9.69 -5.57 14.63
CA ASP A 354 9.30 -6.22 15.88
C ASP A 354 7.93 -6.90 15.71
N TYR A 355 6.97 -6.21 15.09
CA TYR A 355 5.65 -6.77 14.80
C TYR A 355 5.73 -8.01 13.89
N GLY A 356 6.52 -7.95 12.81
CA GLY A 356 6.76 -9.09 11.92
C GLY A 356 7.41 -10.28 12.63
N ALA A 357 8.36 -10.03 13.54
CA ALA A 357 8.99 -11.06 14.35
C ALA A 357 7.99 -11.71 15.33
N LEU A 358 7.19 -10.91 16.03
CA LEU A 358 6.21 -11.37 17.02
C LEU A 358 5.04 -12.14 16.41
N THR A 359 4.65 -11.81 15.17
CA THR A 359 3.54 -12.44 14.44
C THR A 359 3.98 -13.59 13.53
N TYR A 360 5.27 -13.93 13.50
CA TYR A 360 5.87 -14.85 12.53
C TYR A 360 5.62 -14.44 11.06
N SER A 361 5.31 -13.17 10.82
CA SER A 361 5.08 -12.56 9.51
C SER A 361 6.26 -11.68 9.11
N ARG A 362 7.48 -12.21 9.27
CA ARG A 362 8.75 -11.49 9.03
C ARG A 362 8.88 -10.95 7.59
N SER A 363 8.12 -11.50 6.63
CA SER A 363 8.08 -11.01 5.25
C SER A 363 7.61 -9.56 5.14
N ILE A 364 6.71 -9.10 6.02
CA ILE A 364 6.23 -7.71 6.06
C ILE A 364 7.36 -6.78 6.51
N GLY A 365 8.03 -7.12 7.62
CA GLY A 365 9.20 -6.40 8.10
C GLY A 365 10.33 -6.38 7.06
N LYS A 366 10.63 -7.52 6.43
CA LYS A 366 11.64 -7.64 5.36
C LYS A 366 11.38 -6.67 4.21
N LYS A 367 10.16 -6.63 3.67
CA LYS A 367 9.81 -5.72 2.56
C LYS A 367 10.03 -4.25 2.96
N THR A 368 9.61 -3.88 4.17
CA THR A 368 9.79 -2.53 4.69
C THR A 368 11.27 -2.18 4.87
N ASN A 369 12.06 -3.09 5.44
CA ASN A 369 13.50 -2.89 5.65
C ASN A 369 14.25 -2.72 4.33
N ILE A 370 13.89 -3.52 3.31
CA ILE A 370 14.44 -3.36 1.95
C ILE A 370 14.06 -2.00 1.36
N SER A 371 12.80 -1.56 1.51
CA SER A 371 12.36 -0.25 1.03
C SER A 371 13.13 0.89 1.71
N PHE A 372 13.31 0.81 3.03
CA PHE A 372 14.11 1.75 3.81
C PHE A 372 15.58 1.78 3.35
N LEU A 373 16.22 0.62 3.23
CA LEU A 373 17.64 0.50 2.85
C LEU A 373 17.91 0.95 1.41
N LYS A 374 16.93 0.87 0.51
CA LYS A 374 17.02 1.51 -0.81
C LYS A 374 17.20 3.03 -0.68
N ASN A 375 16.55 3.66 0.29
CA ASN A 375 16.65 5.11 0.51
C ASN A 375 17.80 5.51 1.45
N LYS A 376 18.32 4.56 2.23
CA LYS A 376 19.33 4.77 3.28
C LYS A 376 20.45 3.73 3.18
N ILE A 377 21.18 3.73 2.06
CA ILE A 377 22.35 2.85 1.88
C ILE A 377 23.40 3.17 2.96
N GLY A 378 23.99 2.13 3.55
CA GLY A 378 24.96 2.22 4.62
C GLY A 378 24.35 2.30 6.02
N ASP A 379 23.02 2.33 6.15
CA ASP A 379 22.34 2.38 7.46
C ASP A 379 22.45 1.02 8.17
N GLU A 380 23.32 0.96 9.18
CA GLU A 380 23.63 -0.28 9.92
C GLU A 380 22.45 -0.79 10.74
N LEU A 381 21.60 0.11 11.27
CA LEU A 381 20.42 -0.26 12.03
C LEU A 381 19.35 -0.87 11.11
N GLY A 382 19.13 -0.29 9.93
CA GLY A 382 18.27 -0.88 8.90
C GLY A 382 18.76 -2.26 8.45
N LEU A 383 20.08 -2.44 8.32
CA LEU A 383 20.70 -3.74 8.01
C LEU A 383 20.50 -4.76 9.14
N ALA A 384 20.60 -4.33 10.40
CA ALA A 384 20.33 -5.20 11.55
C ALA A 384 18.86 -5.63 11.59
N TYR A 385 17.91 -4.74 11.33
CA TYR A 385 16.49 -5.10 11.21
C TYR A 385 16.22 -6.01 10.00
N LEU A 386 16.89 -5.81 8.87
CA LEU A 386 16.84 -6.75 7.74
C LEU A 386 17.35 -8.14 8.15
N ALA A 387 18.47 -8.21 8.87
CA ALA A 387 19.03 -9.46 9.38
C ALA A 387 18.05 -10.15 10.34
N LEU A 388 17.41 -9.40 11.23
CA LEU A 388 16.36 -9.93 12.11
C LEU A 388 15.22 -10.54 11.28
N ASN A 389 14.62 -9.79 10.35
CA ASN A 389 13.47 -10.24 9.55
C ASN A 389 13.80 -11.28 8.47
N THR A 390 15.08 -11.57 8.25
CA THR A 390 15.54 -12.67 7.40
C THR A 390 16.18 -13.78 8.21
N SER A 391 16.13 -13.70 9.55
CA SER A 391 16.57 -14.76 10.47
C SER A 391 15.36 -15.55 10.94
N GLY A 392 15.53 -16.86 11.09
CA GLY A 392 14.49 -17.76 11.54
C GLY A 392 14.94 -19.20 11.39
N TYR A 393 14.17 -20.13 11.95
CA TYR A 393 14.46 -21.56 11.86
C TYR A 393 14.53 -22.07 10.41
N PHE A 394 13.78 -21.44 9.50
CA PHE A 394 13.80 -21.74 8.07
C PHE A 394 14.47 -20.65 7.23
N ASP A 395 15.06 -19.63 7.85
CA ASP A 395 15.58 -18.44 7.19
C ASP A 395 17.05 -18.20 7.64
N PRO A 396 18.01 -18.97 7.10
CA PRO A 396 19.41 -18.89 7.54
C PRO A 396 20.17 -17.66 6.99
N ALA A 397 19.63 -16.98 5.97
CA ALA A 397 20.28 -15.83 5.34
C ALA A 397 20.48 -14.66 6.32
N GLY A 398 19.50 -14.37 7.16
CA GLY A 398 19.58 -13.28 8.14
C GLY A 398 20.56 -13.55 9.27
N VAL A 399 20.70 -14.82 9.67
CA VAL A 399 21.75 -15.23 10.63
C VAL A 399 23.14 -15.01 10.02
N ALA A 400 23.34 -15.41 8.76
CA ALA A 400 24.61 -15.18 8.07
C ALA A 400 24.90 -13.67 7.91
N LEU A 401 23.88 -12.87 7.62
CA LEU A 401 23.98 -11.41 7.56
C LEU A 401 24.37 -10.82 8.92
N ALA A 402 23.71 -11.25 10.01
CA ALA A 402 24.01 -10.80 11.36
C ALA A 402 25.45 -11.15 11.78
N LYS A 403 25.93 -12.37 11.48
CA LYS A 403 27.33 -12.81 11.75
C LYS A 403 28.36 -11.95 11.04
N LYS A 404 28.04 -11.43 9.85
CA LYS A 404 28.94 -10.55 9.08
C LYS A 404 28.89 -9.11 9.59
N LEU A 405 27.70 -8.61 9.94
CA LEU A 405 27.51 -7.28 10.52
C LEU A 405 28.18 -7.16 11.89
N ASP A 406 28.04 -8.15 12.78
CA ASP A 406 28.61 -8.14 14.14
C ASP A 406 30.15 -8.05 14.15
N LYS A 407 30.80 -8.41 13.04
CA LYS A 407 32.26 -8.28 12.84
C LYS A 407 32.70 -6.90 12.33
N ARG A 408 31.76 -6.03 11.91
CA ARG A 408 32.06 -4.66 11.52
C ARG A 408 32.41 -3.83 12.76
N LYS A 409 33.32 -2.88 12.62
CA LYS A 409 33.76 -2.03 13.74
C LYS A 409 32.69 -0.96 14.02
N GLU A 410 32.55 -0.59 15.29
CA GLU A 410 31.80 0.61 15.73
C GLU A 410 30.26 0.56 15.65
N LEU A 411 29.63 -0.60 15.84
CA LEU A 411 28.17 -0.66 16.00
C LEU A 411 27.70 -0.05 17.34
N ASP A 412 26.63 0.73 17.30
CA ASP A 412 25.95 1.25 18.48
C ASP A 412 25.25 0.13 19.29
N SER A 413 24.82 0.45 20.52
CA SER A 413 24.23 -0.55 21.43
C SER A 413 22.92 -1.14 20.92
N ARG A 414 22.07 -0.34 20.28
CA ARG A 414 20.78 -0.78 19.76
C ARG A 414 20.98 -1.70 18.57
N THR A 415 21.87 -1.34 17.64
CA THR A 415 22.23 -2.18 16.50
C THR A 415 22.78 -3.54 16.96
N LYS A 416 23.66 -3.56 17.98
CA LYS A 416 24.16 -4.82 18.57
C LYS A 416 23.05 -5.67 19.17
N GLU A 417 22.11 -5.07 19.91
CA GLU A 417 20.99 -5.80 20.52
C GLU A 417 20.15 -6.53 19.47
N ILE A 418 19.78 -5.83 18.39
CA ILE A 418 19.01 -6.42 17.27
C ILE A 418 19.81 -7.54 16.58
N LEU A 419 21.12 -7.37 16.39
CA LEU A 419 21.95 -8.44 15.83
C LEU A 419 22.05 -9.65 16.75
N GLN A 420 22.15 -9.47 18.06
CA GLN A 420 22.16 -10.58 19.01
C GLN A 420 20.82 -11.34 19.00
N GLU A 421 19.69 -10.63 18.85
CA GLU A 421 18.40 -11.27 18.67
C GLU A 421 18.35 -12.08 17.35
N ALA A 422 18.82 -11.51 16.24
CA ALA A 422 18.91 -12.23 14.97
C ALA A 422 19.80 -13.49 15.06
N LEU A 423 20.94 -13.39 15.77
CA LEU A 423 21.84 -14.52 16.03
C LEU A 423 21.21 -15.58 16.95
N SER A 424 20.35 -15.18 17.88
CA SER A 424 19.64 -16.12 18.76
C SER A 424 18.64 -17.02 18.01
N ASN A 425 18.26 -16.64 16.78
CA ASN A 425 17.42 -17.44 15.89
C ASN A 425 18.21 -18.50 15.10
N ASP A 426 19.53 -18.63 15.29
CA ASP A 426 20.34 -19.63 14.58
C ASP A 426 19.95 -21.05 14.98
N SER A 427 19.82 -21.92 13.99
CA SER A 427 19.63 -23.36 14.15
C SER A 427 20.75 -24.11 13.43
N PRO A 428 21.95 -24.21 14.05
CA PRO A 428 23.15 -24.60 13.33
C PRO A 428 23.07 -25.98 12.69
N LYS A 429 22.34 -26.93 13.27
CA LYS A 429 22.26 -28.31 12.75
C LYS A 429 21.52 -28.36 11.42
N GLU A 430 20.45 -27.60 11.30
CA GLU A 430 19.58 -27.53 10.14
C GLU A 430 20.17 -26.61 9.04
N HIS A 431 21.03 -25.67 9.43
CA HIS A 431 21.63 -24.70 8.51
C HIS A 431 22.94 -25.16 7.84
N VAL A 432 23.57 -26.24 8.31
CA VAL A 432 24.91 -26.67 7.84
C VAL A 432 24.96 -26.89 6.34
N ASP A 433 23.96 -27.55 5.76
CA ASP A 433 23.96 -27.87 4.33
C ASP A 433 23.68 -26.64 3.44
N PHE A 434 23.19 -25.56 4.02
CA PHE A 434 22.89 -24.30 3.33
C PHE A 434 23.83 -23.15 3.72
N GLU A 435 24.90 -23.42 4.48
CA GLU A 435 25.79 -22.38 5.01
C GLU A 435 26.40 -21.53 3.90
N LYS A 436 26.82 -22.16 2.79
CA LYS A 436 27.45 -21.45 1.66
C LYS A 436 26.46 -20.56 0.93
N THR A 437 25.29 -21.10 0.60
CA THR A 437 24.20 -20.32 -0.02
C THR A 437 23.78 -19.16 0.88
N SER A 438 23.60 -19.39 2.18
CA SER A 438 23.21 -18.36 3.15
C SER A 438 24.26 -17.23 3.27
N ASN A 439 25.55 -17.60 3.33
CA ASN A 439 26.64 -16.61 3.34
C ASN A 439 26.68 -15.79 2.05
N SER A 440 26.45 -16.41 0.90
CA SER A 440 26.41 -15.73 -0.39
C SER A 440 25.25 -14.72 -0.45
N VAL A 441 24.04 -15.09 -0.02
CA VAL A 441 22.89 -14.17 0.09
C VAL A 441 23.21 -13.00 1.02
N ALA A 442 23.83 -13.27 2.17
CA ALA A 442 24.26 -12.22 3.10
C ALA A 442 25.29 -11.26 2.47
N ASP A 443 26.26 -11.77 1.69
CA ASP A 443 27.23 -10.94 0.97
C ASP A 443 26.54 -10.08 -0.10
N ILE A 444 25.52 -10.60 -0.78
CA ILE A 444 24.72 -9.83 -1.74
C ILE A 444 23.98 -8.69 -1.03
N TYR A 445 23.36 -8.95 0.12
CA TYR A 445 22.71 -7.90 0.91
C TYR A 445 23.68 -6.82 1.37
N LEU A 446 24.88 -7.19 1.82
CA LEU A 446 25.91 -6.22 2.20
C LEU A 446 26.37 -5.38 1.01
N ASN A 447 26.64 -6.00 -0.14
CA ASN A 447 27.02 -5.26 -1.34
C ASN A 447 25.90 -4.29 -1.77
N LEU A 448 24.63 -4.73 -1.76
CA LEU A 448 23.51 -3.90 -2.19
C LEU A 448 23.22 -2.73 -1.24
N PHE A 449 23.18 -2.99 0.07
CA PHE A 449 22.60 -2.06 1.03
C PHE A 449 23.60 -1.45 2.00
N ALA A 450 24.74 -2.10 2.23
CA ALA A 450 25.81 -1.49 3.02
C ALA A 450 26.79 -0.74 2.13
N ASP A 451 27.20 -1.35 1.03
CA ASP A 451 28.26 -0.83 0.17
C ASP A 451 27.70 -0.04 -1.06
N GLY A 452 26.42 -0.27 -1.42
CA GLY A 452 25.80 0.33 -2.60
C GLY A 452 26.36 -0.17 -3.94
N ASP A 453 27.10 -1.28 -3.93
CA ASP A 453 27.80 -1.86 -5.08
C ASP A 453 26.97 -2.95 -5.76
N VAL A 454 26.10 -2.52 -6.67
CA VAL A 454 25.24 -3.41 -7.45
C VAL A 454 26.02 -4.34 -8.39
N VAL A 455 27.19 -3.91 -8.88
CA VAL A 455 28.03 -4.71 -9.79
C VAL A 455 28.60 -5.90 -9.02
N LYS A 456 29.17 -5.65 -7.84
CA LYS A 456 29.69 -6.71 -6.98
C LYS A 456 28.57 -7.61 -6.44
N ALA A 457 27.37 -7.07 -6.21
CA ALA A 457 26.20 -7.87 -5.86
C ALA A 457 25.85 -8.90 -6.97
N ILE A 458 25.81 -8.48 -8.24
CA ILE A 458 25.52 -9.38 -9.34
C ILE A 458 26.67 -10.37 -9.63
N GLU A 459 27.92 -9.94 -9.50
CA GLU A 459 29.09 -10.83 -9.62
C GLU A 459 29.08 -11.90 -8.53
N ASN A 460 28.65 -11.55 -7.31
CA ASN A 460 28.45 -12.52 -6.23
C ASN A 460 27.34 -13.53 -6.56
N LEU A 461 26.22 -13.12 -7.16
CA LEU A 461 25.19 -14.04 -7.63
C LEU A 461 25.73 -15.01 -8.69
N GLU A 462 26.44 -14.49 -9.71
CA GLU A 462 26.96 -15.31 -10.82
C GLU A 462 28.02 -16.32 -10.36
N SER A 463 28.97 -15.87 -9.54
CA SER A 463 30.06 -16.71 -9.03
C SER A 463 29.61 -17.81 -8.07
N ASN A 464 28.42 -17.68 -7.47
CA ASN A 464 27.84 -18.68 -6.58
C ASN A 464 26.74 -19.53 -7.23
N LEU A 465 26.49 -19.39 -8.54
CA LEU A 465 25.41 -20.13 -9.20
C LEU A 465 25.52 -21.66 -9.06
N ASP A 466 26.74 -22.20 -9.15
CA ASP A 466 26.97 -23.65 -8.97
C ASP A 466 26.72 -24.10 -7.52
N VAL A 467 26.99 -23.22 -6.54
CA VAL A 467 26.67 -23.47 -5.13
C VAL A 467 25.15 -23.54 -4.96
N TYR A 468 24.40 -22.60 -5.54
CA TYR A 468 22.94 -22.61 -5.46
C TYR A 468 22.35 -23.86 -6.13
N LYS A 469 22.85 -24.23 -7.32
CA LYS A 469 22.44 -25.45 -8.02
C LYS A 469 22.68 -26.68 -7.16
N LYS A 470 23.82 -26.76 -6.49
CA LYS A 470 24.16 -27.88 -5.63
C LYS A 470 23.31 -27.92 -4.37
N ASP A 471 23.31 -26.86 -3.58
CA ASP A 471 22.70 -26.82 -2.25
C ASP A 471 21.15 -26.86 -2.34
N LEU A 472 20.56 -26.29 -3.39
CA LEU A 472 19.11 -26.14 -3.51
C LEU A 472 18.44 -27.21 -4.40
N SER A 473 19.18 -28.04 -5.15
CA SER A 473 18.57 -29.13 -5.94
C SER A 473 18.36 -30.42 -5.13
N THR A 474 19.16 -30.67 -4.09
CA THR A 474 19.24 -31.97 -3.41
C THR A 474 18.12 -32.26 -2.42
N VAL A 475 17.24 -31.29 -2.16
CA VAL A 475 16.27 -31.35 -1.08
C VAL A 475 14.97 -32.01 -1.53
N LYS A 476 14.58 -33.10 -0.85
CA LYS A 476 13.29 -33.74 -1.08
C LYS A 476 12.17 -32.86 -0.52
N VAL A 477 11.06 -32.79 -1.27
CA VAL A 477 9.89 -31.92 -0.98
C VAL A 477 9.25 -32.17 0.39
N SER A 478 9.48 -33.34 1.01
CA SER A 478 8.86 -33.71 2.30
C SER A 478 9.70 -33.40 3.55
N ASP A 479 10.86 -32.77 3.41
CA ASP A 479 11.79 -32.51 4.52
C ASP A 479 11.63 -31.09 5.09
N PRO A 480 11.77 -30.84 6.41
CA PRO A 480 12.04 -29.50 6.96
C PRO A 480 13.02 -28.64 6.14
N GLU A 481 14.05 -29.25 5.55
CA GLU A 481 15.00 -28.59 4.65
C GLU A 481 14.32 -27.93 3.43
N SER A 482 13.15 -28.42 3.00
CA SER A 482 12.42 -27.84 1.87
C SER A 482 11.94 -26.42 2.15
N TYR A 483 11.61 -26.11 3.41
CA TYR A 483 11.28 -24.75 3.83
C TYR A 483 12.50 -23.83 3.78
N ILE A 484 13.67 -24.31 4.22
CA ILE A 484 14.94 -23.57 4.12
C ILE A 484 15.28 -23.28 2.65
N ARG A 485 15.21 -24.30 1.79
CA ARG A 485 15.40 -24.16 0.34
C ARG A 485 14.47 -23.11 -0.24
N ASN A 486 13.17 -23.19 0.06
CA ASN A 486 12.17 -22.28 -0.48
C ASN A 486 12.37 -20.84 0.01
N SER A 487 12.77 -20.66 1.27
CA SER A 487 13.17 -19.36 1.82
C SER A 487 14.38 -18.81 1.07
N LEU A 488 15.47 -19.57 0.94
CA LEU A 488 16.68 -19.12 0.23
C LEU A 488 16.43 -18.81 -1.25
N LEU A 489 15.62 -19.62 -1.94
CA LEU A 489 15.19 -19.32 -3.32
C LEU A 489 14.39 -18.02 -3.37
N SER A 490 13.51 -17.78 -2.40
CA SER A 490 12.76 -16.53 -2.28
C SER A 490 13.68 -15.32 -2.05
N GLU A 491 14.70 -15.46 -1.19
CA GLU A 491 15.70 -14.41 -0.95
C GLU A 491 16.53 -14.11 -2.21
N ILE A 492 17.03 -15.14 -2.89
CA ILE A 492 17.80 -15.01 -4.14
C ILE A 492 16.96 -14.31 -5.21
N ASN A 493 15.70 -14.74 -5.40
CA ASN A 493 14.80 -14.11 -6.36
C ASN A 493 14.47 -12.66 -5.98
N SER A 494 14.31 -12.37 -4.68
CA SER A 494 14.08 -11.01 -4.18
C SER A 494 15.25 -10.09 -4.54
N VAL A 495 16.50 -10.50 -4.30
CA VAL A 495 17.68 -9.68 -4.64
C VAL A 495 17.88 -9.54 -6.16
N ILE A 496 17.62 -10.60 -6.94
CA ILE A 496 17.66 -10.52 -8.41
C ILE A 496 16.62 -9.51 -8.91
N ASN A 497 15.39 -9.57 -8.39
CA ASN A 497 14.34 -8.63 -8.77
C ASN A 497 14.71 -7.19 -8.40
N ILE A 498 15.35 -6.96 -7.24
CA ILE A 498 15.86 -5.64 -6.87
C ILE A 498 16.87 -5.15 -7.91
N ILE A 499 17.85 -5.97 -8.31
CA ILE A 499 18.86 -5.59 -9.32
C ILE A 499 18.23 -5.36 -10.70
N TRP A 500 17.28 -6.21 -11.09
CA TRP A 500 16.65 -6.16 -12.39
C TRP A 500 15.71 -4.96 -12.55
N LEU A 501 14.92 -4.66 -11.52
CA LEU A 501 13.80 -3.73 -11.58
C LEU A 501 14.16 -2.29 -11.18
N GLU A 502 15.27 -2.09 -10.47
CA GLU A 502 15.67 -0.77 -10.00
C GLU A 502 16.54 -0.01 -11.03
N ASP A 503 16.49 1.32 -10.96
CA ASP A 503 17.45 2.19 -11.64
C ASP A 503 18.47 2.75 -10.67
N TYR A 504 19.72 2.39 -10.95
CA TYR A 504 20.89 2.71 -10.16
C TYR A 504 21.62 3.97 -10.65
N LYS A 505 21.15 4.67 -11.70
CA LYS A 505 21.79 5.89 -12.24
C LYS A 505 21.95 7.01 -11.21
N GLY A 506 21.09 7.09 -10.21
CA GLY A 506 21.22 8.06 -9.11
C GLY A 506 22.09 7.59 -7.94
N ARG A 507 22.66 6.39 -8.02
CA ARG A 507 23.43 5.77 -6.92
C ARG A 507 24.85 5.40 -7.33
N THR A 508 25.07 5.18 -8.63
CA THR A 508 26.39 4.89 -9.19
C THR A 508 26.61 5.73 -10.45
N ASN A 509 27.87 6.02 -10.78
CA ASN A 509 28.25 6.74 -12.01
C ASN A 509 28.09 5.88 -13.28
N MET A 510 27.13 4.94 -13.29
CA MET A 510 26.93 4.01 -14.40
C MET A 510 26.25 4.69 -15.59
N SER A 511 26.79 4.42 -16.77
CA SER A 511 26.14 4.73 -18.03
C SER A 511 24.86 3.92 -18.22
N GLN A 512 23.98 4.39 -19.10
CA GLN A 512 22.78 3.63 -19.48
C GLN A 512 23.11 2.24 -20.03
N SER A 513 24.19 2.13 -20.82
CA SER A 513 24.61 0.85 -21.38
C SER A 513 25.05 -0.13 -20.29
N GLU A 514 25.75 0.34 -19.25
CA GLU A 514 26.15 -0.52 -18.12
C GLU A 514 24.93 -0.98 -17.32
N GLN A 515 23.95 -0.10 -17.12
CA GLN A 515 22.69 -0.46 -16.48
C GLN A 515 21.91 -1.52 -17.27
N GLU A 516 21.76 -1.36 -18.59
CA GLU A 516 21.07 -2.33 -19.44
C GLU A 516 21.78 -3.70 -19.43
N GLN A 517 23.12 -3.70 -19.37
CA GLN A 517 23.91 -4.92 -19.19
C GLN A 517 23.64 -5.58 -17.84
N LEU A 518 23.60 -4.82 -16.74
CA LEU A 518 23.27 -5.34 -15.41
C LEU A 518 21.87 -5.95 -15.37
N GLN A 519 20.87 -5.25 -15.91
CA GLN A 519 19.49 -5.74 -15.96
C GLN A 519 19.38 -7.02 -16.80
N THR A 520 20.10 -7.10 -17.92
CA THR A 520 20.16 -8.31 -18.76
C THR A 520 20.80 -9.48 -18.00
N ARG A 521 21.90 -9.25 -17.28
CA ARG A 521 22.55 -10.26 -16.44
C ARG A 521 21.61 -10.75 -15.33
N ALA A 522 20.91 -9.83 -14.66
CA ALA A 522 19.96 -10.17 -13.60
C ALA A 522 18.78 -11.00 -14.12
N TYR A 523 18.25 -10.65 -15.30
CA TYR A 523 17.23 -11.43 -15.98
C TYR A 523 17.72 -12.84 -16.34
N ASN A 524 18.94 -12.98 -16.87
CA ASN A 524 19.49 -14.30 -17.18
C ASN A 524 19.68 -15.15 -15.92
N LEU A 525 20.08 -14.55 -14.80
CA LEU A 525 20.16 -15.22 -13.50
C LEU A 525 18.78 -15.69 -13.02
N SER A 526 17.72 -14.88 -13.16
CA SER A 526 16.38 -15.31 -12.74
C SER A 526 15.92 -16.56 -13.52
N LEU A 527 16.22 -16.64 -14.82
CA LEU A 527 15.95 -17.82 -15.63
C LEU A 527 16.72 -19.06 -15.16
N GLU A 528 17.97 -18.91 -14.72
CA GLU A 528 18.76 -20.01 -14.16
C GLU A 528 18.22 -20.46 -12.79
N ILE A 529 17.80 -19.54 -11.92
CA ILE A 529 17.21 -19.86 -10.62
C ILE A 529 15.85 -20.56 -10.75
N GLU A 530 15.02 -20.17 -11.72
CA GLU A 530 13.74 -20.86 -11.98
C GLU A 530 13.93 -22.31 -12.45
N LYS A 531 15.05 -22.64 -13.13
CA LYS A 531 15.39 -24.04 -13.46
C LYS A 531 15.62 -24.87 -12.20
N ILE A 532 16.33 -24.32 -11.21
CA ILE A 532 16.56 -24.98 -9.91
C ILE A 532 15.24 -25.28 -9.19
N LYS A 533 14.22 -24.44 -9.40
CA LYS A 533 12.90 -24.63 -8.81
C LYS A 533 12.13 -25.81 -9.42
N GLY A 534 12.25 -26.00 -10.74
CA GLY A 534 11.47 -26.96 -11.53
C GLY A 534 12.08 -28.37 -11.70
N GLU A 535 13.32 -28.60 -11.27
CA GLU A 535 14.02 -29.89 -11.42
C GLU A 535 13.60 -30.99 -10.41
N ASN A 536 12.52 -30.80 -9.63
CA ASN A 536 12.06 -31.73 -8.59
C ASN A 536 10.62 -32.23 -8.74
#